data_AF-A0A226DSW3-F1
#
_entry.id   AF-A0A226DSW3-F1
#
_cell.length_a   1.000
_cell.length_b   1.000
_cell.length_c   1.000
_cell.angle_alpha   90.00
_cell.angle_beta   90.00
_cell.angle_gamma   90.00
#
_symmetry.space_group_name_H-M   'P 1'
#
loop_
_entity.id
_entity.type
_entity.pdbx_description
1 polymer ?
#
loop_
_entity_poly.entity_id
_entity_poly.type
_entity_poly.pdbx_seq_one_letter_code
_entity_poly.pdbx_strand_id
1 'polypeptide(L)'
;MNPGTISNLASHLASDSYLTRRRSEIADCLEVSGGRRVQLGDLFQSGSYTPYEYFYELLEEWVGKKGPSATLEELAKIMRERQFNAFAASKEQVHCRMNPLIISDFVSHLVEDGYVTRRRCEFADCLRVPRGWQEQLELGFTSGSLDPYKYFKSLLEEWAGQNGSSATPRELARIMGEKKFNLRNLRLFS
;
A
#
# COMPACT_ATOMS: atom_id res chain seq x y z
N MET A 1 10.10 7.94 0.70
CA MET A 1 8.74 7.35 0.75
C MET A 1 7.71 8.44 0.48
N ASN A 2 6.62 8.18 -0.25
CA ASN A 2 5.60 9.20 -0.52
C ASN A 2 4.52 9.25 0.60
N PRO A 3 3.75 10.35 0.75
CA PRO A 3 2.75 10.49 1.81
C PRO A 3 1.67 9.41 1.81
N GLY A 4 1.27 8.90 0.63
CA GLY A 4 0.30 7.82 0.52
C GLY A 4 0.81 6.51 1.11
N THR A 5 2.09 6.18 0.90
CA THR A 5 2.73 5.02 1.51
C THR A 5 2.80 5.15 3.03
N ILE A 6 3.13 6.35 3.55
CA ILE A 6 3.18 6.63 4.98
C ILE A 6 1.81 6.44 5.63
N SER A 7 0.76 7.06 5.06
CA SER A 7 -0.62 6.92 5.54
C SER A 7 -1.05 5.46 5.64
N ASN A 8 -0.83 4.69 4.59
CA ASN A 8 -1.25 3.30 4.58
C ASN A 8 -0.44 2.42 5.56
N LEU A 9 0.87 2.65 5.73
CA LEU A 9 1.67 1.97 6.73
C LEU A 9 1.22 2.30 8.15
N ALA A 10 0.89 3.56 8.41
CA ALA A 10 0.34 4.00 9.69
C ALA A 10 -0.99 3.28 10.00
N SER A 11 -1.89 3.18 9.03
CA SER A 11 -3.14 2.41 9.15
C SER A 11 -2.88 0.93 9.46
N HIS A 12 -1.90 0.31 8.80
CA HIS A 12 -1.55 -1.08 9.04
C HIS A 12 -1.02 -1.30 10.47
N LEU A 13 -0.08 -0.46 10.91
CA LEU A 13 0.46 -0.49 12.27
C LEU A 13 -0.63 -0.25 13.32
N ALA A 14 -1.53 0.69 13.06
CA ALA A 14 -2.65 1.05 13.93
C ALA A 14 -3.68 -0.08 14.06
N SER A 15 -3.89 -0.87 13.00
CA SER A 15 -4.84 -1.98 12.99
C SER A 15 -4.38 -3.19 13.82
N ASP A 16 -3.07 -3.30 14.08
CA ASP A 16 -2.51 -4.37 14.88
C ASP A 16 -2.37 -3.96 16.36
N SER A 17 -3.21 -4.55 17.20
CA SER A 17 -3.21 -4.30 18.64
C SER A 17 -1.89 -4.68 19.33
N TYR A 18 -1.14 -5.65 18.80
CA TYR A 18 0.18 -6.02 19.31
C TYR A 18 1.20 -4.92 19.02
N LEU A 19 1.20 -4.38 17.79
CA LEU A 19 2.09 -3.28 17.41
C LEU A 19 1.74 -1.99 18.15
N THR A 20 0.45 -1.70 18.32
CA THR A 20 -0.03 -0.54 19.10
C THR A 20 0.40 -0.61 20.58
N ARG A 21 0.38 -1.81 21.19
CA ARG A 21 0.90 -2.01 22.56
C ARG A 21 2.40 -1.74 22.66
N ARG A 22 3.17 -2.10 21.62
CA ARG A 22 4.62 -1.90 21.55
C ARG A 22 5.04 -0.62 20.82
N ARG A 23 4.14 0.35 20.68
CA ARG A 23 4.36 1.61 19.93
C ARG A 23 5.61 2.39 20.37
N SER A 24 5.93 2.38 21.67
CA SER A 24 7.13 3.04 22.20
C SER A 24 8.40 2.32 21.73
N GLU A 25 8.40 0.99 21.71
CA GLU A 25 9.53 0.21 21.21
C GLU A 25 9.72 0.41 19.70
N ILE A 26 8.63 0.54 18.94
CA ILE A 26 8.69 0.88 17.51
C ILE A 26 9.29 2.27 17.30
N ALA A 27 8.90 3.25 18.11
CA ALA A 27 9.45 4.59 18.06
C ALA A 27 10.96 4.62 18.32
N ASP A 28 11.42 3.79 19.27
CA ASP A 28 12.84 3.60 19.58
C ASP A 28 13.58 2.98 18.40
N CYS A 29 12.97 2.00 17.73
CA CYS A 29 13.56 1.33 16.57
C CYS A 29 13.67 2.24 15.34
N LEU A 30 12.74 3.17 15.18
CA LEU A 30 12.83 4.22 14.16
C LEU A 30 13.77 5.37 14.57
N GLU A 31 14.43 5.26 15.72
CA GLU A 31 15.36 6.26 16.25
C GLU A 31 14.74 7.67 16.31
N VAL A 32 13.45 7.75 16.67
CA VAL A 32 12.74 9.01 16.92
C VAL A 32 13.34 9.67 18.16
N SER A 33 13.51 10.99 18.11
CA SER A 33 14.18 11.73 19.19
C SER A 33 13.43 11.55 20.53
N GLY A 34 14.17 11.55 21.64
CA GLY A 34 13.58 11.30 22.97
C GLY A 34 12.47 12.29 23.33
N GLY A 35 12.68 13.58 23.10
CA GLY A 35 11.67 14.61 23.37
C GLY A 35 10.40 14.44 22.54
N ARG A 36 10.56 14.02 21.29
CA ARG A 36 9.43 13.80 20.38
C ARG A 36 8.68 12.52 20.67
N ARG A 37 9.38 11.45 21.09
CA ARG A 37 8.75 10.24 21.65
C ARG A 37 7.87 10.53 22.84
N VAL A 38 8.34 11.37 23.78
CA VAL A 38 7.54 11.80 24.94
C VAL A 38 6.30 12.56 24.47
N GLN A 39 6.47 13.55 23.60
CA GLN A 39 5.36 14.33 23.06
C GLN A 39 4.29 13.46 22.37
N LEU A 40 4.69 12.58 21.46
CA LEU A 40 3.76 11.68 20.77
C LEU A 40 3.11 10.68 21.74
N GLY A 41 3.87 10.21 22.74
CA GLY A 41 3.39 9.35 23.80
C GLY A 41 2.28 10.01 24.62
N ASP A 42 2.49 11.27 25.02
CA ASP A 42 1.53 12.06 25.80
C ASP A 42 0.25 12.31 25.01
N LEU A 43 0.35 12.71 23.73
CA LEU A 43 -0.79 12.92 22.83
C LEU A 43 -1.62 11.65 22.62
N PHE A 44 -0.95 10.49 22.55
CA PHE A 44 -1.64 9.22 22.47
C PHE A 44 -2.31 8.83 23.79
N GLN A 45 -1.65 9.05 24.93
CA GLN A 45 -2.20 8.72 26.26
C GLN A 45 -3.37 9.61 26.66
N SER A 46 -3.36 10.89 26.27
CA SER A 46 -4.47 11.80 26.48
C SER A 46 -5.68 11.48 25.59
N GLY A 47 -5.54 10.56 24.64
CA GLY A 47 -6.55 10.26 23.62
C GLY A 47 -6.67 11.33 22.54
N SER A 48 -5.75 12.29 22.51
CA SER A 48 -5.71 13.33 21.46
C SER A 48 -5.29 12.74 20.12
N TYR A 49 -4.45 11.69 20.13
CA TYR A 49 -4.06 10.91 18.95
C TYR A 49 -4.67 9.51 18.99
N THR A 50 -5.30 9.14 17.89
CA THR A 50 -5.60 7.76 17.54
C THR A 50 -4.30 6.97 17.26
N PRO A 51 -4.34 5.62 17.27
CA PRO A 51 -3.18 4.81 16.86
C PRO A 51 -2.67 5.16 15.46
N TYR A 52 -3.59 5.50 14.53
CA TYR A 52 -3.23 5.95 13.19
C TYR A 52 -2.40 7.23 13.22
N GLU A 53 -2.88 8.28 13.90
CA GLU A 53 -2.17 9.57 13.98
C GLU A 53 -0.80 9.43 14.64
N TYR A 54 -0.71 8.61 15.69
CA TYR A 54 0.57 8.31 16.33
C TYR A 54 1.57 7.68 15.35
N PHE A 55 1.17 6.61 14.65
CA PHE A 55 2.08 5.93 13.72
C PHE A 55 2.37 6.76 12.46
N TYR A 56 1.43 7.59 12.01
CA TYR A 56 1.64 8.49 10.88
C TYR A 56 2.77 9.47 11.18
N GLU A 57 2.67 10.18 12.30
CA GLU A 57 3.65 11.19 12.73
C GLU A 57 5.02 10.55 13.01
N LEU A 58 5.01 9.34 13.58
CA LEU A 58 6.22 8.56 13.80
C LEU A 58 6.95 8.23 12.49
N LEU A 59 6.20 7.74 11.49
CA LEU A 59 6.74 7.36 10.19
C LEU A 59 7.15 8.59 9.37
N GLU A 60 6.40 9.68 9.45
CA GLU A 60 6.72 10.95 8.80
C GLU A 60 8.06 11.50 9.30
N GLU A 61 8.28 11.48 10.61
CA GLU A 61 9.55 11.91 11.19
C GLU A 61 10.72 11.00 10.80
N TRP A 62 10.50 9.67 10.83
CA TRP A 62 11.50 8.72 10.38
C TRP A 62 11.86 8.94 8.91
N VAL A 63 10.87 9.14 8.03
CA VAL A 63 11.08 9.48 6.61
C VAL A 63 11.81 10.81 6.46
N GLY A 64 11.43 11.83 7.23
CA GLY A 64 12.09 13.14 7.23
C GLY A 64 13.56 13.04 7.63
N LYS A 65 13.88 12.23 8.63
CA LYS A 65 15.25 11.99 9.10
C LYS A 65 16.09 11.17 8.11
N LYS A 66 15.55 10.08 7.56
CA LYS A 66 16.27 9.15 6.67
C LYS A 66 16.27 9.61 5.20
N GLY A 67 15.37 10.51 4.81
CA GLY A 67 15.28 11.05 3.46
C GLY A 67 15.09 9.97 2.40
N PRO A 68 15.90 9.94 1.32
CA PRO A 68 15.79 8.93 0.25
C PRO A 68 16.02 7.49 0.72
N SER A 69 16.73 7.28 1.83
CA SER A 69 17.00 5.96 2.39
C SER A 69 15.82 5.38 3.18
N ALA A 70 14.76 6.18 3.39
CA ALA A 70 13.52 5.73 4.03
C ALA A 70 12.69 4.89 3.03
N THR A 71 13.10 3.64 2.82
CA THR A 71 12.39 2.70 1.95
C THR A 71 11.60 1.67 2.75
N LEU A 72 10.64 1.01 2.10
CA LEU A 72 9.89 -0.10 2.68
C LEU A 72 10.81 -1.26 3.07
N GLU A 73 11.87 -1.47 2.30
CA GLU A 73 12.88 -2.49 2.57
C GLU A 73 13.57 -2.26 3.91
N GLU A 74 14.02 -1.03 4.13
CA GLU A 74 14.72 -0.65 5.35
C GLU A 74 13.78 -0.67 6.55
N LEU A 75 12.57 -0.12 6.42
CA LEU A 75 11.57 -0.16 7.51
C LEU A 75 11.30 -1.61 7.96
N ALA A 76 11.10 -2.51 7.01
CA ALA A 76 10.81 -3.89 7.36
C ALA A 76 12.02 -4.68 7.85
N LYS A 77 13.23 -4.31 7.42
CA LYS A 77 14.47 -4.84 8.00
C LYS A 77 14.55 -4.49 9.47
N ILE A 78 14.36 -3.21 9.83
CA ILE A 78 14.32 -2.72 11.21
C ILE A 78 13.28 -3.52 12.02
N MET A 79 12.08 -3.68 11.48
CA MET A 79 10.99 -4.36 12.19
C MET A 79 11.27 -5.86 12.40
N ARG A 80 11.96 -6.52 11.45
CA ARG A 80 12.37 -7.92 11.55
C ARG A 80 13.49 -8.13 12.56
N GLU A 81 14.52 -7.28 12.53
CA GLU A 81 15.66 -7.35 13.47
C GLU A 81 15.22 -7.22 14.93
N ARG A 82 14.07 -6.58 15.17
CA ARG A 82 13.50 -6.32 16.49
C ARG A 82 12.35 -7.26 16.86
N GLN A 83 12.18 -8.34 16.10
CA GLN A 83 11.20 -9.39 16.32
C GLN A 83 9.75 -8.88 16.38
N PHE A 84 9.43 -7.79 15.68
CA PHE A 84 8.05 -7.44 15.37
C PHE A 84 7.56 -8.36 14.23
N ASN A 85 7.59 -9.68 14.49
CA ASN A 85 7.40 -10.72 13.49
C ASN A 85 5.98 -10.70 12.90
N ALA A 86 4.99 -10.15 13.60
CA ALA A 86 3.67 -9.87 13.03
C ALA A 86 3.75 -8.87 11.84
N PHE A 87 4.61 -7.85 11.94
CA PHE A 87 4.89 -6.89 10.87
C PHE A 87 5.81 -7.49 9.78
N ALA A 88 6.79 -8.32 10.16
CA ALA A 88 7.66 -8.98 9.20
C ALA A 88 6.93 -10.06 8.37
N ALA A 89 6.02 -10.81 8.99
CA ALA A 89 5.12 -11.75 8.32
C ALA A 89 4.07 -11.01 7.48
N SER A 90 3.60 -9.84 7.94
CA SER A 90 2.81 -8.98 7.06
C SER A 90 3.64 -8.43 5.91
N LYS A 91 4.97 -8.30 6.00
CA LYS A 91 5.81 -7.91 4.85
C LYS A 91 5.88 -9.00 3.77
N GLU A 92 5.91 -10.26 4.16
CA GLU A 92 5.69 -11.37 3.23
C GLU A 92 4.28 -11.30 2.64
N GLN A 93 3.25 -10.91 3.39
CA GLN A 93 1.93 -10.66 2.79
C GLN A 93 1.83 -9.36 1.97
N VAL A 94 2.64 -8.33 2.26
CA VAL A 94 2.65 -7.02 1.61
C VAL A 94 3.50 -7.02 0.33
N HIS A 95 4.36 -8.02 0.12
CA HIS A 95 5.00 -8.26 -1.17
C HIS A 95 4.47 -9.51 -1.90
N CYS A 96 3.89 -10.48 -1.18
CA CYS A 96 3.34 -11.68 -1.79
C CYS A 96 1.84 -11.60 -2.04
N ARG A 97 1.09 -10.60 -1.55
CA ARG A 97 -0.33 -10.44 -1.87
C ARG A 97 -0.67 -9.03 -2.28
N MET A 98 -1.61 -8.92 -3.20
CA MET A 98 -2.19 -7.68 -3.68
C MET A 98 -3.11 -7.13 -2.59
N ASN A 99 -2.52 -6.27 -1.78
CA ASN A 99 -3.21 -5.54 -0.73
C ASN A 99 -3.55 -4.12 -1.24
N PRO A 100 -4.37 -3.35 -0.49
CA PRO A 100 -4.75 -1.99 -0.91
C PRO A 100 -3.54 -1.07 -1.15
N LEU A 101 -2.42 -1.31 -0.46
CA LEU A 101 -1.15 -0.60 -0.60
C LEU A 101 -0.54 -0.76 -1.99
N ILE A 102 -0.36 -2.01 -2.43
CA ILE A 102 0.19 -2.32 -3.75
C ILE A 102 -0.78 -1.91 -4.83
N ILE A 103 -2.08 -2.15 -4.63
CA ILE A 103 -3.12 -1.76 -5.60
C ILE A 103 -3.05 -0.25 -5.84
N SER A 104 -3.06 0.55 -4.77
CA SER A 104 -2.98 2.01 -4.88
C SER A 104 -1.73 2.47 -5.61
N ASP A 105 -0.57 1.92 -5.24
CA ASP A 105 0.71 2.31 -5.87
C ASP A 105 0.74 1.91 -7.35
N PHE A 106 0.30 0.69 -7.67
CA PHE A 106 0.20 0.21 -9.04
C PHE A 106 -0.74 1.07 -9.89
N VAL A 107 -1.92 1.42 -9.36
CA VAL A 107 -2.90 2.27 -10.07
C VAL A 107 -2.34 3.65 -10.36
N SER A 108 -1.63 4.28 -9.42
CA SER A 108 -1.02 5.59 -9.66
C SER A 108 -0.09 5.54 -10.88
N HIS A 109 0.75 4.50 -10.99
CA HIS A 109 1.62 4.32 -12.15
C HIS A 109 0.84 4.03 -13.44
N LEU A 110 -0.25 3.23 -13.38
CA LEU A 110 -1.09 2.96 -14.57
C LEU A 110 -1.74 4.24 -15.12
N VAL A 111 -2.20 5.12 -14.22
CA VAL A 111 -2.89 6.35 -14.57
C VAL A 111 -1.90 7.39 -15.09
N GLU A 112 -0.74 7.53 -14.45
CA GLU A 112 0.33 8.45 -14.87
C GLU A 112 0.87 8.12 -16.26
N ASP A 113 1.08 6.82 -16.58
CA ASP A 113 1.59 6.41 -17.89
C ASP A 113 0.55 6.57 -19.01
N GLY A 114 -0.76 6.69 -18.69
CA GLY A 114 -1.88 6.92 -19.61
C GLY A 114 -2.11 5.82 -20.68
N TYR A 115 -1.15 4.91 -20.86
CA TYR A 115 -1.17 3.80 -21.80
C TYR A 115 -2.27 2.79 -21.47
N VAL A 116 -2.42 2.50 -20.17
CA VAL A 116 -3.40 1.52 -19.70
C VAL A 116 -4.82 2.08 -19.74
N THR A 117 -5.00 3.39 -19.56
CA THR A 117 -6.27 4.10 -19.76
C THR A 117 -6.83 3.93 -21.17
N ARG A 118 -5.97 3.88 -22.19
CA ARG A 118 -6.37 3.64 -23.59
C ARG A 118 -6.73 2.18 -23.88
N ARG A 119 -6.19 1.25 -23.09
CA ARG A 119 -6.43 -0.20 -23.20
C ARG A 119 -7.24 -0.74 -22.01
N ARG A 120 -8.09 0.09 -21.41
CA ARG A 120 -8.80 -0.24 -20.16
C ARG A 120 -9.71 -1.47 -20.28
N CYS A 121 -10.39 -1.65 -21.41
CA CYS A 121 -11.21 -2.84 -21.64
C CYS A 121 -10.35 -4.10 -21.70
N GLU A 122 -9.22 -4.04 -22.41
CA GLU A 122 -8.26 -5.15 -22.48
C GLU A 122 -7.66 -5.45 -21.10
N PHE A 123 -7.41 -4.41 -20.28
CA PHE A 123 -6.94 -4.57 -18.90
C PHE A 123 -7.98 -5.30 -18.03
N ALA A 124 -9.24 -4.87 -18.08
CA ALA A 124 -10.33 -5.54 -17.37
C ALA A 124 -10.50 -7.00 -17.82
N ASP A 125 -10.41 -7.27 -19.14
CA ASP A 125 -10.49 -8.63 -19.69
C ASP A 125 -9.33 -9.52 -19.20
N CYS A 126 -8.13 -8.94 -19.03
CA CYS A 126 -6.98 -9.67 -18.49
C CYS A 126 -7.19 -10.11 -17.04
N LEU A 127 -7.85 -9.26 -16.25
CA LEU A 127 -8.18 -9.57 -14.86
C LEU A 127 -9.36 -10.54 -14.73
N ARG A 128 -10.07 -10.83 -15.82
CA ARG A 128 -11.25 -11.73 -15.84
C ARG A 128 -12.31 -11.33 -14.81
N VAL A 129 -12.45 -10.03 -14.54
CA VAL A 129 -13.53 -9.52 -13.69
C VAL A 129 -14.92 -9.86 -14.30
N PRO A 130 -15.96 -10.08 -13.47
CA PRO A 130 -17.29 -10.38 -13.92
C PRO A 130 -17.81 -9.36 -14.91
N ARG A 131 -18.32 -9.84 -16.05
CA ARG A 131 -18.74 -8.99 -17.18
C ARG A 131 -19.77 -7.92 -16.80
N GLY A 132 -20.76 -8.29 -15.99
CA GLY A 132 -21.77 -7.32 -15.52
C GLY A 132 -21.18 -6.21 -14.63
N TRP A 133 -20.08 -6.50 -13.92
CA TRP A 133 -19.37 -5.53 -13.10
C TRP A 133 -18.47 -4.61 -13.94
N GLN A 134 -17.78 -5.20 -14.92
CA GLN A 134 -17.02 -4.47 -15.93
C GLN A 134 -17.91 -3.48 -16.70
N GLU A 135 -19.11 -3.89 -17.12
CA GLU A 135 -20.06 -3.02 -17.81
C GLU A 135 -20.49 -1.81 -16.96
N GLN A 136 -20.70 -2.01 -15.64
CA GLN A 136 -21.02 -0.91 -14.71
C GLN A 136 -19.86 0.08 -14.57
N LEU A 137 -18.63 -0.43 -14.43
CA LEU A 137 -17.44 0.43 -14.34
C LEU A 137 -17.19 1.19 -15.63
N GLU A 138 -17.39 0.57 -16.80
CA GLU A 138 -17.28 1.24 -18.10
C GLU A 138 -18.31 2.34 -18.29
N LEU A 139 -19.56 2.11 -17.86
CA LEU A 139 -20.61 3.14 -17.87
C LEU A 139 -20.22 4.33 -16.98
N GLY A 140 -19.69 4.06 -15.78
CA GLY A 140 -19.21 5.13 -14.89
C GLY A 140 -18.01 5.89 -15.46
N PHE A 141 -17.07 5.19 -16.09
CA PHE A 141 -15.89 5.79 -16.69
C PHE A 141 -16.24 6.66 -17.89
N THR A 142 -17.07 6.15 -18.81
CA THR A 142 -17.46 6.86 -20.05
C THR A 142 -18.38 8.04 -19.80
N SER A 143 -19.24 7.97 -18.79
CA SER A 143 -20.07 9.10 -18.35
C SER A 143 -19.31 10.17 -17.56
N GLY A 144 -18.04 9.91 -17.22
CA GLY A 144 -17.20 10.81 -16.43
C GLY A 144 -17.52 10.80 -14.92
N SER A 145 -18.42 9.92 -14.46
CA SER A 145 -18.75 9.78 -13.03
C SER A 145 -17.71 8.98 -12.25
N LEU A 146 -16.80 8.28 -12.94
CA LEU A 146 -15.74 7.49 -12.36
C LEU A 146 -14.39 7.93 -12.95
N ASP A 147 -13.51 8.44 -12.11
CA ASP A 147 -12.17 8.82 -12.53
C ASP A 147 -11.29 7.58 -12.81
N PRO A 148 -10.22 7.72 -13.62
CA PRO A 148 -9.37 6.60 -13.99
C PRO A 148 -8.73 5.87 -12.82
N TYR A 149 -8.38 6.60 -11.76
CA TYR A 149 -7.78 5.99 -10.57
C TYR A 149 -8.79 5.07 -9.89
N LYS A 150 -10.01 5.55 -9.63
CA LYS A 150 -11.06 4.73 -9.02
C LYS A 150 -11.42 3.52 -9.89
N TYR A 151 -11.50 3.72 -11.21
CA TYR A 151 -11.78 2.63 -12.14
C TYR A 151 -10.76 1.49 -12.02
N PHE A 152 -9.46 1.80 -12.14
CA PHE A 152 -8.42 0.76 -12.08
C PHE A 152 -8.25 0.16 -10.69
N LYS A 153 -8.45 0.97 -9.64
CA LYS A 153 -8.44 0.50 -8.27
C LYS A 153 -9.53 -0.55 -8.03
N SER A 154 -10.75 -0.25 -8.45
CA SER A 154 -11.89 -1.18 -8.33
C SER A 154 -11.62 -2.50 -9.05
N LEU A 155 -11.09 -2.46 -10.29
CA LEU A 155 -10.73 -3.69 -11.02
C LEU A 155 -9.71 -4.56 -10.28
N LEU A 156 -8.67 -3.96 -9.71
CA LEU A 156 -7.62 -4.70 -9.02
C LEU A 156 -8.06 -5.19 -7.64
N GLU A 157 -8.91 -4.44 -6.93
CA GLU A 157 -9.53 -4.90 -5.67
C GLU A 157 -10.43 -6.11 -5.91
N GLU A 158 -11.26 -6.08 -6.96
CA GLU A 158 -12.14 -7.18 -7.33
C GLU A 158 -11.33 -8.42 -7.76
N TRP A 159 -10.32 -8.24 -8.61
CA TRP A 159 -9.42 -9.32 -8.99
C TRP A 159 -8.67 -9.91 -7.78
N ALA A 160 -8.20 -9.06 -6.87
CA ALA A 160 -7.53 -9.51 -5.66
C ALA A 160 -8.48 -10.29 -4.73
N GLY A 161 -9.73 -9.83 -4.61
CA GLY A 161 -10.79 -10.53 -3.88
C GLY A 161 -11.07 -11.92 -4.44
N GLN A 162 -11.20 -12.04 -5.76
CA GLN A 162 -11.45 -13.33 -6.43
C GLN A 162 -10.30 -14.32 -6.31
N ASN A 163 -9.06 -13.83 -6.36
CA ASN A 163 -7.86 -14.67 -6.37
C ASN A 163 -7.31 -14.91 -4.94
N GLY A 164 -7.83 -14.20 -3.94
CA GLY A 164 -7.51 -14.41 -2.53
C GLY A 164 -6.01 -14.46 -2.26
N SER A 165 -5.54 -15.59 -1.73
CA SER A 165 -4.12 -15.78 -1.42
C SER A 165 -3.19 -15.85 -2.64
N SER A 166 -3.73 -16.10 -3.84
CA SER A 166 -3.00 -16.20 -5.11
C SER A 166 -2.90 -14.85 -5.82
N ALA A 167 -3.64 -13.84 -5.38
CA ALA A 167 -3.54 -12.48 -5.89
C ALA A 167 -2.21 -11.88 -5.46
N THR A 168 -1.16 -12.04 -6.26
CA THR A 168 0.19 -11.53 -5.94
C THR A 168 0.64 -10.52 -6.98
N PRO A 169 1.54 -9.58 -6.65
CA PRO A 169 2.11 -8.69 -7.66
C PRO A 169 2.74 -9.47 -8.80
N ARG A 170 3.47 -10.55 -8.48
CA ARG A 170 4.14 -11.41 -9.47
C ARG A 170 3.15 -12.07 -10.43
N GLU A 171 2.01 -12.52 -9.90
CA GLU A 171 0.95 -13.12 -10.71
C GLU A 171 0.26 -12.09 -11.59
N LEU A 172 0.00 -10.90 -11.06
CA LEU A 172 -0.48 -9.77 -11.86
C LEU A 172 0.50 -9.46 -12.99
N ALA A 173 1.81 -9.36 -12.70
CA ALA A 173 2.84 -9.11 -13.70
C ALA A 173 2.90 -10.21 -14.77
N ARG A 174 2.70 -11.48 -14.39
CA ARG A 174 2.63 -12.61 -15.32
C ARG A 174 1.46 -12.46 -16.29
N ILE A 175 0.24 -12.29 -15.76
CA ILE A 175 -1.00 -12.12 -16.54
C ILE A 175 -0.88 -10.93 -17.50
N MET A 176 -0.35 -9.83 -17.00
CA MET A 176 -0.19 -8.58 -17.75
C MET A 176 0.91 -8.68 -18.82
N GLY A 177 2.01 -9.38 -18.51
CA GLY A 177 3.11 -9.65 -19.44
C GLY A 177 2.68 -10.53 -20.61
N GLU A 178 1.86 -11.56 -20.37
CA GLU A 178 1.27 -12.40 -21.42
C GLU A 178 0.42 -11.59 -22.42
N LYS A 179 -0.09 -10.43 -22.00
CA LYS A 179 -0.99 -9.56 -22.77
C LYS A 179 -0.30 -8.28 -23.26
N LYS A 180 1.04 -8.25 -23.20
CA LYS A 180 1.90 -7.15 -23.65
C LYS A 180 1.63 -5.81 -22.96
N PHE A 181 1.16 -5.82 -21.72
CA PHE A 181 1.21 -4.63 -20.89
C PHE A 181 2.66 -4.47 -20.39
N ASN A 182 3.33 -3.40 -20.81
CA ASN A 182 4.72 -3.17 -20.44
C ASN A 182 4.79 -2.57 -19.03
N LEU A 183 4.89 -3.43 -18.02
CA LEU A 183 4.95 -3.04 -16.61
C LEU A 183 6.38 -2.72 -16.11
N ARG A 184 7.37 -2.58 -17.01
CA ARG A 184 8.80 -2.45 -16.66
C ARG A 184 9.13 -1.21 -15.80
N ASN A 185 8.25 -0.21 -15.74
CA ASN A 185 8.45 0.99 -14.92
C ASN A 185 7.96 0.84 -13.47
N LEU A 186 7.26 -0.24 -13.14
CA LEU A 186 6.77 -0.48 -11.80
C LEU A 186 7.91 -1.01 -10.92
N ARG A 187 8.46 -0.12 -10.07
CA ARG A 187 9.48 -0.43 -9.06
C ARG A 187 9.04 -1.48 -8.02
N LEU A 188 7.82 -1.98 -8.13
CA LEU A 188 7.25 -3.06 -7.31
C LEU A 188 7.83 -4.45 -7.64
N PHE A 189 8.57 -4.60 -8.73
CA PHE A 189 9.06 -5.90 -9.24
C PHE A 189 10.58 -6.10 -9.21
N SER A 190 11.33 -5.13 -8.67
CA SER A 190 12.79 -5.19 -8.52
C SER A 190 13.22 -5.61 -7.12
#